data_AF-A0A2E5S2Z3-F1
#
_entry.id   AF-A0A2E5S2Z3-F1
#
_cell.length_a   1.000
_cell.length_b   1.000
_cell.length_c   1.000
_cell.angle_alpha   90.00
_cell.angle_beta   90.00
_cell.angle_gamma   90.00
#
_symmetry.space_group_name_H-M   'P 1'
#
loop_
_entity.id
_entity.type
_entity.pdbx_description
1 polymer ?
#
loop_
_entity_poly.entity_id
_entity_poly.type
_entity_poly.pdbx_seq_one_letter_code
_entity_poly.pdbx_strand_id
1 'polypeptide(L)'
;MNRSYIRTNKIGDDVNKIGRISLLHGTQGPNLGRIAFYALFSFAIISQLASCAIFDRRNTILVNAVEEHMVPETQPAKLLLSPIYLPVGLMAGVLDAFIVHPIRMIPRAVDDTGDALWEFSDETGYVTHAGSIVYRAGFSPVFFSFAWLARSAFAGPAADDVEAPAERPAGTYEDFLRNRDRSGILYDLQNCSAREPSTQQLVRTYELFSADVADPNLGNGYDSPAYRAVGCLQQRKDEVAFRFFQSVLMNPQDGKHRWVHNNAINYLQAENSERAARVMLQALKAPGHSLELNMAIVRGLLYMRDENVQRLILRSIQAPPQ
;
A
#
# COMPACT_ATOMS: atom_id res chain seq x y z
N MET A 1 14.60 -5.79 65.40
CA MET A 1 13.68 -6.78 66.01
C MET A 1 14.06 -8.16 65.48
N ASN A 2 14.49 -9.03 66.39
CA ASN A 2 14.91 -10.42 66.19
C ASN A 2 13.70 -11.39 66.13
N ARG A 3 13.81 -12.44 65.30
CA ARG A 3 13.47 -13.88 65.57
C ARG A 3 13.49 -14.64 64.23
N SER A 4 14.49 -15.47 63.95
CA SER A 4 14.65 -16.91 64.32
C SER A 4 13.50 -17.79 63.83
N TYR A 5 13.71 -18.57 62.76
CA TYR A 5 14.14 -20.00 62.75
C TYR A 5 13.15 -20.96 63.41
N ILE A 6 12.69 -21.98 62.66
CA ILE A 6 12.93 -23.41 62.91
C ILE A 6 12.41 -24.24 61.72
N ARG A 7 13.30 -25.09 61.24
CA ARG A 7 13.13 -26.24 60.33
C ARG A 7 13.11 -27.49 61.23
N THR A 8 12.25 -28.48 60.99
CA THR A 8 12.58 -29.93 60.83
C THR A 8 11.38 -30.89 60.99
N ASN A 9 11.24 -31.74 59.96
CA ASN A 9 11.06 -33.21 59.91
C ASN A 9 10.29 -34.00 61.00
N LYS A 10 9.39 -34.86 60.49
CA LYS A 10 9.16 -36.29 60.87
C LYS A 10 8.25 -36.87 59.77
N ILE A 11 8.67 -37.77 58.88
CA ILE A 11 9.05 -39.19 59.04
C ILE A 11 8.19 -39.91 60.07
N GLY A 12 7.31 -40.76 59.57
CA GLY A 12 6.46 -41.69 60.31
C GLY A 12 5.85 -42.67 59.32
N ASP A 13 6.55 -43.79 59.16
CA ASP A 13 6.08 -45.03 58.52
C ASP A 13 4.72 -45.45 59.09
N ASP A 14 3.85 -46.01 58.24
CA ASP A 14 3.24 -47.27 58.63
C ASP A 14 2.77 -48.10 57.43
N VAL A 15 3.26 -49.32 57.46
CA VAL A 15 3.07 -50.43 56.53
C VAL A 15 1.83 -51.21 56.97
N ASN A 16 1.18 -51.89 56.01
CA ASN A 16 0.16 -52.94 56.20
C ASN A 16 -1.26 -52.53 56.63
N LYS A 17 -2.17 -52.53 55.65
CA LYS A 17 -3.32 -53.45 55.72
C LYS A 17 -3.82 -53.87 54.35
N ILE A 18 -3.38 -55.06 54.00
CA ILE A 18 -3.97 -55.97 53.01
C ILE A 18 -5.45 -56.20 53.35
N GLY A 19 -6.31 -56.14 52.33
CA GLY A 19 -7.55 -56.91 52.29
C GLY A 19 -8.85 -56.14 52.52
N ARG A 20 -9.37 -55.49 51.48
CA ARG A 20 -10.81 -55.58 51.15
C ARG A 20 -11.03 -55.40 49.65
N ILE A 21 -11.24 -56.54 49.02
CA ILE A 21 -11.92 -56.69 47.75
C ILE A 21 -13.30 -56.04 47.91
N SER A 22 -13.56 -55.00 47.13
CA SER A 22 -14.92 -54.53 46.84
C SER A 22 -14.92 -54.00 45.41
N LEU A 23 -15.24 -54.93 44.51
CA LEU A 23 -15.96 -54.75 43.27
C LEU A 23 -16.66 -53.40 43.14
N LEU A 24 -15.99 -52.44 42.51
CA LEU A 24 -16.62 -51.42 41.70
C LEU A 24 -15.72 -51.22 40.48
N HIS A 25 -15.92 -52.05 39.46
CA HIS A 25 -15.72 -51.61 38.08
C HIS A 25 -16.72 -50.48 37.84
N GLY A 26 -16.40 -49.29 38.37
CA GLY A 26 -16.92 -48.06 37.83
C GLY A 26 -16.39 -47.99 36.42
N THR A 27 -17.24 -48.37 35.46
CA THR A 27 -17.06 -48.00 34.07
C THR A 27 -16.74 -46.50 34.07
N GLN A 28 -15.46 -46.16 33.86
CA GLN A 28 -15.09 -44.82 33.44
C GLN A 28 -15.80 -44.61 32.11
N GLY A 29 -17.06 -44.17 32.19
CA GLY A 29 -17.78 -43.66 31.05
C GLY A 29 -16.86 -42.61 30.41
N PRO A 30 -16.78 -42.57 29.07
CA PRO A 30 -15.94 -41.61 28.39
C PRO A 30 -16.22 -40.23 29.01
N ASN A 31 -15.18 -39.61 29.58
CA ASN A 31 -15.29 -38.33 30.27
C ASN A 31 -15.93 -37.34 29.31
N LEU A 32 -17.25 -37.15 29.42
CA LEU A 32 -18.04 -36.37 28.46
C LEU A 32 -17.47 -34.96 28.33
N GLY A 33 -16.93 -34.42 29.43
CA GLY A 33 -16.21 -33.15 29.47
C GLY A 33 -14.91 -33.11 28.66
N ARG A 34 -14.13 -34.21 28.59
CA ARG A 34 -12.93 -34.28 27.74
C ARG A 34 -13.31 -34.33 26.27
N ILE A 35 -14.31 -35.12 25.90
CA ILE A 35 -14.77 -35.20 24.51
C ILE A 35 -15.35 -33.86 24.06
N ALA A 36 -16.16 -33.21 24.89
CA ALA A 36 -16.70 -31.88 24.59
C ALA A 36 -15.59 -30.82 24.45
N PHE A 37 -14.56 -30.87 25.30
CA PHE A 37 -13.41 -29.97 25.21
C PHE A 37 -12.62 -30.17 23.91
N TYR A 38 -12.31 -31.42 23.53
CA TYR A 38 -11.62 -31.70 22.27
C TYR A 38 -12.48 -31.31 21.06
N ALA A 39 -13.79 -31.56 21.08
CA ALA A 39 -14.69 -31.18 20.00
C ALA A 39 -14.77 -29.65 19.84
N LEU A 40 -14.89 -28.90 20.93
CA LEU A 40 -14.88 -27.43 20.90
C LEU A 40 -13.53 -26.88 20.44
N PHE A 41 -12.42 -27.46 20.90
CA PHE A 41 -11.08 -27.04 20.50
C PHE A 41 -10.80 -27.33 19.01
N SER A 42 -11.17 -28.53 18.53
CA SER A 42 -11.09 -28.87 17.11
C SER A 42 -11.99 -27.99 16.25
N PHE A 43 -13.21 -27.69 16.70
CA PHE A 43 -14.12 -26.77 15.99
C PHE A 43 -13.57 -25.33 15.97
N ALA A 44 -12.96 -24.86 17.06
CA ALA A 44 -12.29 -23.57 17.10
C ALA A 44 -11.08 -23.53 16.14
N ILE A 45 -10.28 -24.59 16.07
CA ILE A 45 -9.17 -24.68 15.11
C ILE A 45 -9.69 -24.71 13.66
N ILE A 46 -10.71 -25.53 13.38
CA ILE A 46 -11.26 -25.66 12.01
C ILE A 46 -11.94 -24.38 11.54
N SER A 47 -12.65 -23.67 12.43
CA SER A 47 -13.25 -22.37 12.08
C SER A 47 -12.21 -21.29 11.79
N GLN A 48 -11.02 -21.36 12.41
CA GLN A 48 -9.89 -20.48 12.10
C GLN A 48 -9.26 -20.81 10.72
N LEU A 49 -9.36 -22.05 10.24
CA LEU A 49 -8.85 -22.44 8.91
C LEU A 49 -9.60 -21.75 7.76
N ALA A 50 -10.88 -21.40 7.95
CA ALA A 50 -11.65 -20.67 6.95
C ALA A 50 -11.17 -19.22 6.74
N SER A 51 -10.37 -18.69 7.67
CA SER A 51 -9.73 -17.36 7.59
C SER A 51 -8.21 -17.45 7.42
N CYS A 52 -7.69 -18.62 7.04
CA CYS A 52 -6.27 -18.73 6.72
C CYS A 52 -5.95 -17.96 5.44
N ALA A 53 -4.93 -17.11 5.50
CA ALA A 53 -4.44 -16.31 4.38
C ALA A 53 -4.10 -17.13 3.13
N ILE A 54 -3.82 -18.43 3.30
CA ILE A 54 -3.45 -19.37 2.25
C ILE A 54 -4.60 -19.68 1.28
N PHE A 55 -5.86 -19.58 1.72
CA PHE A 55 -7.02 -19.84 0.84
C PHE A 55 -7.49 -18.61 0.06
N ASP A 56 -6.87 -17.47 0.31
CA ASP A 56 -7.15 -16.26 -0.43
C ASP A 56 -6.36 -16.26 -1.75
N ARG A 57 -7.09 -16.22 -2.87
CA ARG A 57 -6.50 -16.14 -4.22
C ARG A 57 -5.56 -14.94 -4.37
N ARG A 58 -5.73 -13.90 -3.53
CA ARG A 58 -4.88 -12.71 -3.49
C ARG A 58 -3.45 -13.01 -3.00
N ASN A 59 -3.28 -14.05 -2.19
CA ASN A 59 -2.00 -14.44 -1.59
C ASN A 59 -1.27 -15.55 -2.36
N THR A 60 -1.87 -16.11 -3.41
CA THR A 60 -1.33 -17.23 -4.19
C THR A 60 -0.78 -16.78 -5.56
N ILE A 61 0.29 -15.99 -5.57
CA ILE A 61 0.87 -15.42 -6.81
C ILE A 61 1.34 -16.52 -7.76
N LEU A 62 2.07 -17.51 -7.25
CA LEU A 62 2.62 -18.58 -8.08
C LEU A 62 1.50 -19.47 -8.61
N VAL A 63 0.45 -19.73 -7.81
CA VAL A 63 -0.74 -20.45 -8.31
C VAL A 63 -1.40 -19.66 -9.43
N ASN A 64 -1.62 -18.35 -9.26
CA ASN A 64 -2.20 -17.50 -10.29
C ASN A 64 -1.35 -17.49 -11.57
N ALA A 65 -0.02 -17.46 -11.45
CA ALA A 65 0.88 -17.55 -12.59
C ALA A 65 0.79 -18.90 -13.33
N VAL A 66 0.63 -20.01 -12.59
CA VAL A 66 0.41 -21.34 -13.16
C VAL A 66 -0.95 -21.40 -13.88
N GLU A 67 -2.01 -20.85 -13.27
CA GLU A 67 -3.33 -20.78 -13.89
C GLU A 67 -3.31 -19.98 -15.20
N GLU A 68 -2.62 -18.84 -15.22
CA GLU A 68 -2.55 -17.95 -16.38
C GLU A 68 -1.72 -18.54 -17.53
N HIS A 69 -0.58 -19.19 -17.23
CA HIS A 69 0.38 -19.58 -18.26
C HIS A 69 0.37 -21.07 -18.62
N MET A 70 -0.09 -21.94 -17.73
CA MET A 70 -0.03 -23.40 -17.94
C MET A 70 -1.39 -24.04 -18.20
N VAL A 71 -2.49 -23.42 -17.80
CA VAL A 71 -3.82 -24.02 -17.98
C VAL A 71 -4.35 -23.65 -19.37
N PRO A 72 -4.51 -24.61 -20.29
CA PRO A 72 -4.99 -24.32 -21.65
C PRO A 72 -6.45 -23.87 -21.62
N GLU A 73 -6.85 -22.99 -22.55
CA GLU A 73 -8.21 -22.44 -22.58
C GLU A 73 -9.28 -23.49 -22.91
N THR A 74 -8.94 -24.48 -23.75
CA THR A 74 -9.90 -25.48 -24.23
C THR A 74 -10.10 -26.62 -23.23
N GLN A 75 -11.37 -26.98 -22.95
CA GLN A 75 -11.72 -28.08 -22.04
C GLN A 75 -11.01 -29.42 -22.32
N PRO A 76 -10.92 -29.93 -23.56
CA PRO A 76 -10.24 -31.21 -23.80
C PRO A 76 -8.75 -31.15 -23.49
N ALA A 77 -8.10 -30.02 -23.74
CA ALA A 77 -6.68 -29.84 -23.40
C ALA A 77 -6.46 -29.77 -21.89
N LYS A 78 -7.39 -29.18 -21.12
CA LYS A 78 -7.32 -29.18 -19.65
C LYS A 78 -7.31 -30.61 -19.09
N LEU A 79 -8.17 -31.49 -19.60
CA LEU A 79 -8.22 -32.86 -19.11
C LEU A 79 -6.92 -33.62 -19.41
N LEU A 80 -6.37 -33.45 -20.62
CA LEU A 80 -5.14 -34.11 -21.04
C LEU A 80 -3.91 -33.64 -20.27
N LEU A 81 -3.81 -32.34 -19.96
CA LEU A 81 -2.67 -31.76 -19.25
C LEU A 81 -2.83 -31.75 -17.72
N SER A 82 -3.98 -32.19 -17.20
CA SER A 82 -4.26 -32.24 -15.76
C SER A 82 -3.21 -32.97 -14.92
N PRO A 83 -2.60 -34.09 -15.36
CA PRO A 83 -1.57 -34.76 -14.57
C PRO A 83 -0.29 -33.93 -14.41
N ILE A 84 -0.10 -32.89 -15.22
CA ILE A 84 1.09 -32.03 -15.20
C ILE A 84 0.82 -30.75 -14.42
N TYR A 85 -0.23 -29.99 -14.76
CA TYR A 85 -0.44 -28.70 -14.10
C TYR A 85 -0.98 -28.83 -12.67
N LEU A 86 -1.69 -29.92 -12.31
CA LEU A 86 -2.16 -30.13 -10.92
C LEU A 86 -1.01 -30.23 -9.91
N PRO A 87 0.01 -31.09 -10.08
CA PRO A 87 1.13 -31.14 -9.15
C PRO A 87 1.96 -29.85 -9.15
N VAL A 88 2.10 -29.17 -10.30
CA VAL A 88 2.79 -27.88 -10.38
C VAL A 88 2.03 -26.80 -9.60
N GLY A 89 0.72 -26.71 -9.78
CA GLY A 89 -0.14 -25.78 -9.05
C GLY A 89 -0.14 -26.05 -7.54
N LEU A 90 -0.12 -27.32 -7.12
CA LEU A 90 0.00 -27.68 -5.71
C LEU A 90 1.35 -27.24 -5.12
N MET A 91 2.45 -27.50 -5.82
CA MET A 91 3.78 -27.03 -5.39
C MET A 91 3.86 -25.50 -5.34
N ALA A 92 3.25 -24.82 -6.31
CA ALA A 92 3.13 -23.37 -6.33
C ALA A 92 2.35 -22.86 -5.10
N GLY A 93 1.24 -23.51 -4.74
CA GLY A 93 0.47 -23.16 -3.54
C GLY A 93 1.25 -23.38 -2.24
N VAL A 94 2.04 -24.45 -2.15
CA VAL A 94 2.95 -24.67 -1.00
C VAL A 94 4.02 -23.58 -0.92
N LEU A 95 4.64 -23.22 -2.04
CA LEU A 95 5.63 -22.15 -2.09
C LEU A 95 5.01 -20.79 -1.74
N ASP A 96 3.81 -20.51 -2.23
CA ASP A 96 3.09 -19.29 -1.89
C ASP A 96 2.82 -19.22 -0.38
N ALA A 97 2.29 -20.30 0.20
CA ALA A 97 1.94 -20.36 1.63
C ALA A 97 3.14 -20.22 2.57
N PHE A 98 4.26 -20.88 2.27
CA PHE A 98 5.39 -20.99 3.21
C PHE A 98 6.56 -20.07 2.90
N ILE A 99 6.66 -19.53 1.69
CA ILE A 99 7.81 -18.71 1.27
C ILE A 99 7.36 -17.34 0.78
N VAL A 100 6.54 -17.28 -0.27
CA VAL A 100 6.24 -16.00 -0.94
C VAL A 100 5.40 -15.10 -0.04
N HIS A 101 4.33 -15.63 0.56
CA HIS A 101 3.43 -14.86 1.41
C HIS A 101 4.13 -14.35 2.68
N PRO A 102 4.86 -15.17 3.46
CA PRO A 102 5.60 -14.65 4.62
C PRO A 102 6.62 -13.57 4.24
N ILE A 103 7.36 -13.73 3.14
CA ILE A 103 8.32 -12.71 2.69
C ILE A 103 7.61 -11.39 2.37
N ARG A 104 6.46 -11.43 1.69
CA ARG A 104 5.67 -10.24 1.36
C ARG A 104 5.12 -9.50 2.57
N MET A 105 4.95 -10.19 3.69
CA MET A 105 4.44 -9.57 4.93
C MET A 105 5.52 -8.88 5.76
N ILE A 106 6.80 -9.00 5.40
CA ILE A 106 7.91 -8.34 6.12
C ILE A 106 7.74 -6.82 6.18
N PRO A 107 7.54 -6.08 5.07
CA PRO A 107 7.45 -4.62 5.13
C PRO A 107 6.31 -4.16 6.03
N ARG A 108 5.14 -4.80 5.95
CA ARG A 108 4.00 -4.43 6.79
C ARG A 108 4.21 -4.77 8.26
N ALA A 109 4.90 -5.86 8.56
CA ALA A 109 5.26 -6.17 9.94
C ALA A 109 6.26 -5.15 10.50
N VAL A 110 7.12 -4.57 9.65
CA VAL A 110 7.96 -3.42 10.04
C VAL A 110 7.08 -2.21 10.33
N ASP A 111 6.13 -1.88 9.46
CA ASP A 111 5.23 -0.75 9.64
C ASP A 111 4.42 -0.89 10.95
N ASP A 112 3.80 -2.05 11.20
CA ASP A 112 3.09 -2.34 12.46
C ASP A 112 3.97 -2.18 13.69
N THR A 113 5.23 -2.62 13.59
CA THR A 113 6.19 -2.50 14.68
C THR A 113 6.58 -1.04 14.88
N GLY A 114 6.68 -0.28 13.79
CA GLY A 114 6.85 1.17 13.76
C GLY A 114 5.70 1.87 14.47
N ASP A 115 4.47 1.61 14.06
CA ASP A 115 3.28 2.25 14.60
C ASP A 115 3.10 1.88 16.08
N ALA A 116 3.25 0.60 16.44
CA ALA A 116 3.04 0.13 17.81
C ALA A 116 4.13 0.58 18.79
N LEU A 117 5.40 0.65 18.37
CA LEU A 117 6.52 0.92 19.29
C LEU A 117 7.20 2.26 19.06
N TRP A 118 7.14 2.84 17.87
CA TRP A 118 7.92 4.01 17.48
C TRP A 118 7.07 5.24 17.19
N GLU A 119 5.76 5.11 16.99
CA GLU A 119 4.88 6.27 16.91
C GLU A 119 4.87 7.00 18.26
N PHE A 120 5.13 8.30 18.21
CA PHE A 120 5.17 9.17 19.38
C PHE A 120 3.82 9.87 19.48
N SER A 121 3.13 9.75 20.62
CA SER A 121 2.07 10.69 20.91
C SER A 121 2.69 12.03 21.31
N ASP A 122 2.24 13.10 20.66
CA ASP A 122 2.70 14.49 20.90
C ASP A 122 2.51 14.94 22.35
N GLU A 123 1.78 14.17 23.16
CA GLU A 123 1.42 14.48 24.55
C GLU A 123 2.52 14.12 25.57
N THR A 124 3.54 13.34 25.19
CA THR A 124 4.60 12.92 26.13
C THR A 124 5.91 13.71 25.91
N GLY A 125 6.57 14.11 27.01
CA GLY A 125 7.75 14.96 26.94
C GLY A 125 9.00 14.26 26.39
N TYR A 126 9.88 15.00 25.72
CA TYR A 126 11.12 14.54 25.07
C TYR A 126 11.99 13.60 25.94
N VAL A 127 12.09 13.86 27.24
CA VAL A 127 12.93 13.05 28.16
C VAL A 127 12.35 11.65 28.37
N THR A 128 11.03 11.53 28.46
CA THR A 128 10.33 10.24 28.58
C THR A 128 10.50 9.43 27.30
N HIS A 129 10.45 10.08 26.14
CA HIS A 129 10.73 9.45 24.86
C HIS A 129 12.15 8.89 24.80
N ALA A 130 13.15 9.70 25.13
CA ALA A 130 14.56 9.28 25.11
C ALA A 130 14.83 8.08 26.03
N GLY A 131 14.22 8.05 27.22
CA GLY A 131 14.35 6.93 28.16
C GLY A 131 13.71 5.62 27.67
N SER A 132 12.67 5.71 26.83
CA SER A 132 11.96 4.53 26.32
C SER A 132 12.61 3.86 25.10
N ILE A 133 13.59 4.51 24.46
CA ILE A 133 14.25 4.02 23.23
C ILE A 133 14.88 2.65 23.43
N VAL A 134 15.59 2.43 24.54
CA VAL A 134 16.30 1.16 24.80
C VAL A 134 15.32 -0.01 24.91
N TYR A 135 14.19 0.21 25.59
CA TYR A 135 13.14 -0.81 25.72
C TYR A 135 12.44 -1.06 24.38
N ARG A 136 12.07 0.00 23.65
CA ARG A 136 11.42 -0.12 22.33
C ARG A 136 12.32 -0.85 21.33
N ALA A 137 13.62 -0.52 21.29
CA ALA A 137 14.59 -1.23 20.47
C ALA A 137 14.73 -2.70 20.89
N GLY A 138 14.75 -2.99 22.20
CA GLY A 138 14.82 -4.36 22.72
C GLY A 138 13.57 -5.21 22.40
N PHE A 139 12.38 -4.60 22.41
CA PHE A 139 11.12 -5.30 22.12
C PHE A 139 10.75 -5.34 20.64
N SER A 140 11.35 -4.49 19.79
CA SER A 140 11.11 -4.45 18.34
C SER A 140 11.20 -5.83 17.66
N PRO A 141 12.24 -6.66 17.85
CA PRO A 141 12.29 -7.97 17.18
C PRO A 141 11.18 -8.93 17.64
N VAL A 142 10.74 -8.81 18.89
CA VAL A 142 9.66 -9.63 19.45
C VAL A 142 8.33 -9.23 18.83
N PHE A 143 8.00 -7.93 18.85
CA PHE A 143 6.79 -7.40 18.23
C PHE A 143 6.74 -7.66 16.73
N PHE A 144 7.85 -7.44 16.03
CA PHE A 144 7.97 -7.75 14.61
C PHE A 144 7.67 -9.23 14.34
N SER A 145 8.24 -10.15 15.12
CA SER A 145 8.01 -11.58 14.93
C SER A 145 6.54 -11.95 15.12
N PHE A 146 5.88 -11.36 16.13
CA PHE A 146 4.45 -11.58 16.35
C PHE A 146 3.59 -10.99 15.24
N ALA A 147 3.84 -9.74 14.83
CA ALA A 147 3.12 -9.08 13.74
C ALA A 147 3.29 -9.85 12.42
N TRP A 148 4.52 -10.24 12.11
CA TRP A 148 4.86 -11.03 10.93
C TRP A 148 4.17 -12.39 10.91
N LEU A 149 4.22 -13.15 12.02
CA LEU A 149 3.54 -14.45 12.12
C LEU A 149 2.03 -14.31 12.05
N ALA A 150 1.46 -13.32 12.74
CA ALA A 150 0.03 -13.06 12.73
C ALA A 150 -0.46 -12.75 11.30
N ARG A 151 0.24 -11.88 10.56
CA ARG A 151 -0.07 -11.55 9.16
C ARG A 151 0.20 -12.69 8.18
N SER A 152 1.18 -13.55 8.48
CA SER A 152 1.49 -14.71 7.65
C SER A 152 0.44 -15.82 7.83
N ALA A 153 -0.10 -16.00 9.04
CA ALA A 153 -1.02 -17.07 9.36
C ALA A 153 -2.50 -16.73 9.12
N PHE A 154 -2.90 -15.49 9.39
CA PHE A 154 -4.31 -15.06 9.36
C PHE A 154 -4.55 -14.04 8.25
N ALA A 155 -5.62 -14.25 7.48
CA ALA A 155 -6.19 -13.19 6.64
C ALA A 155 -6.84 -12.18 7.60
N GLY A 156 -6.14 -11.08 7.89
CA GLY A 156 -6.72 -10.01 8.69
C GLY A 156 -7.90 -9.37 7.93
N PRO A 157 -8.88 -8.79 8.62
CA PRO A 157 -9.93 -7.96 7.98
C PRO A 157 -9.38 -6.61 7.47
N ALA A 158 -8.07 -6.49 7.29
CA ALA A 158 -7.43 -5.22 6.95
C ALA A 158 -7.79 -4.83 5.52
N ALA A 159 -8.41 -3.65 5.38
CA ALA A 159 -8.69 -2.99 4.10
C ALA A 159 -7.42 -2.67 3.30
N ASP A 160 -6.23 -2.85 3.90
CA ASP A 160 -4.91 -2.52 3.35
C ASP A 160 -4.08 -3.77 3.03
N ASP A 161 -4.70 -4.95 2.96
CA ASP A 161 -4.11 -6.00 2.15
C ASP A 161 -3.91 -5.40 0.76
N VAL A 162 -2.65 -5.35 0.29
CA VAL A 162 -2.28 -5.20 -1.11
C VAL A 162 -3.13 -6.22 -1.84
N GLU A 163 -4.32 -5.80 -2.24
CA GLU A 163 -5.18 -6.47 -3.17
C GLU A 163 -4.22 -6.94 -4.24
N ALA A 164 -4.20 -8.25 -4.53
CA ALA A 164 -3.66 -8.67 -5.80
C ALA A 164 -4.25 -7.68 -6.81
N PRO A 165 -3.40 -6.92 -7.53
CA PRO A 165 -3.81 -5.67 -8.16
C PRO A 165 -5.09 -5.96 -8.89
N ALA A 166 -6.19 -5.34 -8.44
CA ALA A 166 -7.56 -5.75 -8.77
C ALA A 166 -7.61 -6.22 -10.22
N GLU A 167 -8.08 -7.44 -10.51
CA GLU A 167 -8.07 -7.97 -11.89
C GLU A 167 -8.52 -6.84 -12.82
N ARG A 168 -7.63 -6.46 -13.76
CA ARG A 168 -7.83 -5.27 -14.60
C ARG A 168 -9.26 -5.33 -15.15
N PRO A 169 -10.11 -4.32 -14.90
CA PRO A 169 -11.46 -4.33 -15.45
C PRO A 169 -11.43 -4.61 -16.95
N ALA A 170 -12.37 -5.43 -17.44
CA ALA A 170 -12.39 -5.76 -18.86
C ALA A 170 -12.74 -4.51 -19.69
N GLY A 171 -11.85 -4.14 -20.62
CA GLY A 171 -12.06 -2.99 -21.51
C GLY A 171 -10.75 -2.32 -21.92
N THR A 172 -10.84 -1.39 -22.86
CA THR A 172 -9.72 -0.50 -23.19
C THR A 172 -9.81 0.79 -22.38
N TYR A 173 -8.69 1.53 -22.26
CA TYR A 173 -8.67 2.84 -21.61
C TYR A 173 -9.72 3.80 -22.22
N GLU A 174 -9.92 3.70 -23.54
CA GLU A 174 -10.91 4.51 -24.25
C GLU A 174 -12.35 4.13 -23.88
N ASP A 175 -12.61 2.85 -23.61
CA ASP A 175 -13.91 2.39 -23.10
C ASP A 175 -14.15 2.93 -21.68
N PHE A 176 -13.13 2.92 -20.82
CA PHE A 176 -13.23 3.48 -19.48
C PHE A 176 -13.47 5.00 -19.51
N LEU A 177 -12.77 5.73 -20.38
CA LEU A 177 -13.01 7.16 -20.62
C LEU A 177 -14.43 7.43 -21.10
N ARG A 178 -14.92 6.65 -22.06
CA ARG A 178 -16.27 6.80 -22.63
C ARG A 178 -17.36 6.55 -21.59
N ASN A 179 -17.18 5.53 -20.76
CA ASN A 179 -18.13 5.14 -19.73
C ASN A 179 -17.95 5.90 -18.40
N ARG A 180 -16.92 6.77 -18.32
CA ARG A 180 -16.48 7.43 -17.08
C ARG A 180 -16.21 6.44 -15.95
N ASP A 181 -15.67 5.28 -16.29
CA ASP A 181 -15.34 4.23 -15.33
C ASP A 181 -14.06 4.59 -14.56
N ARG A 182 -14.25 5.07 -13.32
CA ARG A 182 -13.15 5.55 -12.48
C ARG A 182 -12.17 4.44 -12.09
N SER A 183 -12.67 3.23 -11.78
CA SER A 183 -11.79 2.15 -11.30
C SER A 183 -10.89 1.65 -12.43
N GLY A 184 -11.42 1.47 -13.64
CA GLY A 184 -10.64 1.10 -14.82
C GLY A 184 -9.58 2.14 -15.17
N ILE A 185 -9.93 3.44 -15.14
CA ILE A 185 -8.97 4.51 -15.39
C ILE A 185 -7.88 4.53 -14.32
N LEU A 186 -8.24 4.49 -13.04
CA LEU A 186 -7.28 4.54 -11.95
C LEU A 186 -6.33 3.34 -11.99
N TYR A 187 -6.85 2.15 -12.30
CA TYR A 187 -6.05 0.95 -12.50
C TYR A 187 -4.98 1.15 -13.57
N ASP A 188 -5.38 1.62 -14.76
CA ASP A 188 -4.46 1.86 -15.88
C ASP A 188 -3.45 2.99 -15.58
N LEU A 189 -3.81 3.93 -14.70
CA LEU A 189 -2.94 5.02 -14.27
C LEU A 189 -2.03 4.68 -13.08
N GLN A 190 -2.16 3.50 -12.46
CA GLN A 190 -1.26 3.09 -11.36
C GLN A 190 0.20 3.03 -11.83
N ASN A 191 0.44 2.75 -13.11
CA ASN A 191 1.77 2.64 -13.68
C ASN A 191 1.98 3.54 -14.90
N CYS A 192 2.42 4.78 -14.65
CA CYS A 192 2.72 5.76 -15.69
C CYS A 192 3.90 5.40 -16.63
N SER A 193 4.65 4.32 -16.34
CA SER A 193 5.79 3.90 -17.15
C SER A 193 5.40 3.22 -18.46
N ALA A 194 4.15 2.77 -18.59
CA ALA A 194 3.65 2.16 -19.81
C ALA A 194 3.49 3.20 -20.94
N ARG A 195 3.67 2.78 -22.21
CA ARG A 195 3.41 3.64 -23.39
C ARG A 195 1.92 3.98 -23.54
N GLU A 196 1.06 3.18 -22.93
CA GLU A 196 -0.38 3.43 -22.79
C GLU A 196 -0.67 3.84 -21.34
N PRO A 197 -1.64 4.74 -21.10
CA PRO A 197 -2.43 5.49 -22.08
C PRO A 197 -1.61 6.59 -22.78
N SER A 198 -2.06 6.97 -23.98
CA SER A 198 -1.42 8.03 -24.77
C SER A 198 -1.52 9.39 -24.08
N THR A 199 -0.61 10.32 -24.38
CA THR A 199 -0.61 11.65 -23.77
C THR A 199 -1.91 12.42 -24.04
N GLN A 200 -2.53 12.24 -25.21
CA GLN A 200 -3.84 12.83 -25.52
C GLN A 200 -4.95 12.27 -24.63
N GLN A 201 -4.93 10.95 -24.37
CA GLN A 201 -5.89 10.32 -23.46
C GLN A 201 -5.70 10.83 -22.04
N LEU A 202 -4.45 11.01 -21.57
CA LEU A 202 -4.17 11.59 -20.25
C LEU A 202 -4.72 13.02 -20.11
N VAL A 203 -4.53 13.87 -21.13
CA VAL A 203 -5.11 15.23 -21.14
C VAL A 203 -6.63 15.16 -21.08
N ARG A 204 -7.25 14.28 -21.88
CA ARG A 204 -8.70 14.08 -21.86
C ARG A 204 -9.21 13.56 -20.52
N THR A 205 -8.46 12.70 -19.84
CA THR A 205 -8.77 12.25 -18.47
C THR A 205 -8.78 13.43 -17.51
N TYR A 206 -7.78 14.31 -17.56
CA TYR A 206 -7.78 15.51 -16.75
C TYR A 206 -9.00 16.39 -17.04
N GLU A 207 -9.29 16.67 -18.32
CA GLU A 207 -10.43 17.52 -18.69
C GLU A 207 -11.77 16.96 -18.18
N LEU A 208 -11.99 15.64 -18.33
CA LEU A 208 -13.24 14.98 -17.91
C LEU A 208 -13.41 14.91 -16.40
N PHE A 209 -12.32 14.76 -15.64
CA PHE A 209 -12.35 14.49 -14.19
C PHE A 209 -11.81 15.65 -13.34
N SER A 210 -11.44 16.78 -13.93
CA SER A 210 -10.89 17.95 -13.20
C SER A 210 -11.85 18.48 -12.14
N ALA A 211 -13.16 18.46 -12.42
CA ALA A 211 -14.19 18.88 -11.47
C ALA A 211 -14.26 17.99 -10.22
N ASP A 212 -13.93 16.70 -10.34
CA ASP A 212 -13.99 15.75 -9.23
C ASP A 212 -12.93 16.04 -8.16
N VAL A 213 -11.86 16.75 -8.52
CA VAL A 213 -10.80 17.12 -7.57
C VAL A 213 -11.28 18.12 -6.51
N ALA A 214 -12.37 18.84 -6.80
CA ALA A 214 -12.99 19.76 -5.86
C ALA A 214 -14.07 19.11 -4.99
N ASP A 215 -14.37 17.82 -5.17
CA ASP A 215 -15.39 17.12 -4.39
C ASP A 215 -14.87 16.80 -2.98
N PRO A 216 -15.44 17.39 -1.91
CA PRO A 216 -15.00 17.13 -0.54
C PRO A 216 -15.20 15.68 -0.10
N ASN A 217 -16.06 14.91 -0.78
CA ASN A 217 -16.30 13.50 -0.47
C ASN A 217 -15.20 12.57 -1.01
N LEU A 218 -14.36 13.03 -1.93
CA LEU A 218 -13.26 12.26 -2.52
C LEU A 218 -11.92 12.46 -1.80
N GLY A 219 -11.96 12.99 -0.57
CA GLY A 219 -10.78 13.31 0.23
C GLY A 219 -9.95 14.44 -0.37
N ASN A 220 -8.62 14.36 -0.24
CA ASN A 220 -7.70 15.40 -0.74
C ASN A 220 -7.56 15.42 -2.29
N GLY A 221 -8.42 14.70 -3.02
CA GLY A 221 -8.43 14.62 -4.49
C GLY A 221 -7.29 13.78 -5.10
N TYR A 222 -6.40 13.20 -4.27
CA TYR A 222 -5.26 12.39 -4.71
C TYR A 222 -5.65 11.10 -5.44
N ASP A 223 -6.83 10.59 -5.14
CA ASP A 223 -7.38 9.37 -5.78
C ASP A 223 -8.30 9.70 -6.96
N SER A 224 -8.37 10.97 -7.38
CA SER A 224 -9.09 11.31 -8.60
C SER A 224 -8.31 10.86 -9.85
N PRO A 225 -9.02 10.42 -10.91
CA PRO A 225 -8.40 10.13 -12.20
C PRO A 225 -7.60 11.32 -12.76
N ALA A 226 -8.08 12.55 -12.56
CA ALA A 226 -7.41 13.77 -13.00
C ALA A 226 -6.05 13.97 -12.31
N TYR A 227 -5.97 13.74 -10.99
CA TYR A 227 -4.72 13.85 -10.24
C TYR A 227 -3.68 12.85 -10.75
N ARG A 228 -4.07 11.57 -10.88
CA ARG A 228 -3.18 10.51 -11.38
C ARG A 228 -2.74 10.76 -12.82
N ALA A 229 -3.65 11.22 -13.68
CA ALA A 229 -3.34 11.52 -15.07
C ALA A 229 -2.29 12.62 -15.22
N VAL A 230 -2.39 13.69 -14.41
CA VAL A 230 -1.38 14.77 -14.39
C VAL A 230 -0.03 14.25 -13.89
N GLY A 231 0.00 13.41 -12.86
CA GLY A 231 1.22 12.75 -12.42
C GLY A 231 1.88 11.93 -13.53
N CYS A 232 1.09 11.22 -14.34
CA CYS A 232 1.61 10.52 -15.52
C CYS A 232 2.07 11.48 -16.62
N LEU A 233 1.35 12.58 -16.88
CA LEU A 233 1.74 13.61 -17.86
C LEU A 233 3.10 14.21 -17.55
N GLN A 234 3.46 14.37 -16.27
CA GLN A 234 4.77 14.90 -15.89
C GLN A 234 5.93 14.01 -16.35
N GLN A 235 5.71 12.71 -16.51
CA GLN A 235 6.73 11.78 -16.97
C GLN A 235 6.86 11.76 -18.50
N ARG A 236 5.93 12.43 -19.23
CA ARG A 236 5.91 12.48 -20.68
C ARG A 236 6.73 13.69 -21.19
N LYS A 237 7.74 13.42 -22.02
CA LYS A 237 8.60 14.44 -22.64
C LYS A 237 8.19 14.76 -24.07
N ASP A 238 6.91 14.91 -24.30
CA ASP A 238 6.37 15.20 -25.63
C ASP A 238 5.69 16.57 -25.69
N GLU A 239 5.47 17.04 -26.92
CA GLU A 239 4.89 18.35 -27.22
C GLU A 239 3.47 18.52 -26.66
N VAL A 240 2.70 17.44 -26.54
CA VAL A 240 1.32 17.48 -26.04
C VAL A 240 1.33 17.75 -24.54
N ALA A 241 2.18 17.05 -23.78
CA ALA A 241 2.37 17.28 -22.35
C ALA A 241 2.89 18.69 -22.08
N PHE A 242 3.86 19.17 -22.87
CA PHE A 242 4.37 20.54 -22.74
C PHE A 242 3.25 21.58 -22.95
N ARG A 243 2.44 21.44 -24.01
CA ARG A 243 1.32 22.36 -24.28
C ARG A 243 0.26 22.34 -23.19
N PHE A 244 -0.02 21.16 -22.63
CA PHE A 244 -0.93 21.02 -21.50
C PHE A 244 -0.45 21.81 -20.28
N PHE A 245 0.80 21.61 -19.85
CA PHE A 245 1.34 22.36 -18.69
C PHE A 245 1.50 23.86 -18.98
N GLN A 246 1.79 24.23 -20.23
CA GLN A 246 1.75 25.62 -20.66
C GLN A 246 0.34 26.21 -20.53
N SER A 247 -0.71 25.54 -21.00
CA SER A 247 -2.07 26.07 -20.94
C SER A 247 -2.56 26.21 -19.49
N VAL A 248 -2.27 25.21 -18.64
CA VAL A 248 -2.57 25.26 -17.20
C VAL A 248 -1.92 26.47 -16.55
N LEU A 249 -0.62 26.70 -16.79
CA LEU A 249 0.09 27.81 -16.14
C LEU A 249 -0.34 29.20 -16.64
N MET A 250 -0.94 29.27 -17.83
CA MET A 250 -1.42 30.53 -18.41
C MET A 250 -2.88 30.83 -18.04
N ASN A 251 -3.59 29.88 -17.42
CA ASN A 251 -4.99 30.04 -17.01
C ASN A 251 -5.13 30.26 -15.49
N PRO A 252 -5.22 31.52 -15.02
CA PRO A 252 -5.30 31.84 -13.59
C PRO A 252 -6.58 31.30 -12.90
N GLN A 253 -7.64 31.04 -13.67
CA GLN A 253 -8.92 30.55 -13.12
C GLN A 253 -8.82 29.11 -12.59
N ASP A 254 -7.81 28.36 -13.04
CA ASP A 254 -7.51 27.03 -12.51
C ASP A 254 -6.85 27.10 -11.13
N GLY A 255 -6.63 28.30 -10.57
CA GLY A 255 -6.05 28.52 -9.24
C GLY A 255 -6.79 27.83 -8.09
N LYS A 256 -8.02 27.34 -8.32
CA LYS A 256 -8.71 26.41 -7.41
C LYS A 256 -7.94 25.09 -7.21
N HIS A 257 -7.13 24.70 -8.19
CA HIS A 257 -6.33 23.49 -8.19
C HIS A 257 -4.84 23.85 -8.08
N ARG A 258 -4.42 24.36 -6.92
CA ARG A 258 -3.01 24.70 -6.63
C ARG A 258 -2.03 23.57 -6.98
N TRP A 259 -2.46 22.32 -6.80
CA TRP A 259 -1.65 21.15 -7.09
C TRP A 259 -1.31 21.02 -8.59
N VAL A 260 -2.22 21.33 -9.52
CA VAL A 260 -1.92 21.19 -10.97
C VAL A 260 -0.90 22.24 -11.41
N HIS A 261 -0.96 23.44 -10.84
CA HIS A 261 0.02 24.50 -11.08
C HIS A 261 1.41 24.12 -10.58
N ASN A 262 1.50 23.57 -9.37
CA ASN A 262 2.76 23.05 -8.84
C ASN A 262 3.34 21.97 -9.76
N ASN A 263 2.48 21.09 -10.29
CA ASN A 263 2.91 20.07 -11.24
C ASN A 263 3.40 20.66 -12.57
N ALA A 264 2.75 21.69 -13.08
CA ALA A 264 3.19 22.43 -14.27
C ALA A 264 4.54 23.12 -14.04
N ILE A 265 4.74 23.77 -12.89
CA ILE A 265 6.01 24.41 -12.52
C ILE A 265 7.13 23.37 -12.43
N ASN A 266 6.89 22.26 -11.73
CA ASN A 266 7.88 21.18 -11.61
C ASN A 266 8.25 20.58 -12.97
N TYR A 267 7.26 20.39 -13.85
CA TYR A 267 7.48 19.88 -15.20
C TYR A 267 8.37 20.83 -16.01
N LEU A 268 8.01 22.11 -16.08
CA LEU A 268 8.76 23.11 -16.84
C LEU A 268 10.17 23.31 -16.26
N GLN A 269 10.31 23.27 -14.94
CA GLN A 269 11.60 23.29 -14.26
C GLN A 269 12.47 22.09 -14.63
N ALA A 270 11.91 20.87 -14.65
CA ALA A 270 12.62 19.66 -15.01
C ALA A 270 13.04 19.65 -16.50
N GLU A 271 12.24 20.24 -17.37
CA GLU A 271 12.57 20.44 -18.79
C GLU A 271 13.80 21.35 -18.96
N ASN A 272 13.99 22.32 -18.05
CA ASN A 272 15.18 23.18 -17.94
C ASN A 272 15.63 23.78 -19.30
N SER A 273 14.67 24.24 -20.11
CA SER A 273 14.91 24.78 -21.45
C SER A 273 14.52 26.26 -21.55
N GLU A 274 15.10 26.99 -22.51
CA GLU A 274 14.71 28.39 -22.78
C GLU A 274 13.20 28.51 -23.04
N ARG A 275 12.63 27.53 -23.74
CA ARG A 275 11.20 27.51 -24.05
C ARG A 275 10.36 27.44 -22.78
N ALA A 276 10.71 26.54 -21.86
CA ALA A 276 10.04 26.42 -20.57
C ALA A 276 10.15 27.69 -19.74
N ALA A 277 11.35 28.29 -19.69
CA ALA A 277 11.59 29.56 -19.00
C ALA A 277 10.74 30.71 -19.58
N ARG A 278 10.60 30.80 -20.91
CA ARG A 278 9.72 31.80 -21.55
C ARG A 278 8.27 31.63 -21.14
N VAL A 279 7.76 30.39 -21.09
CA VAL A 279 6.39 30.11 -20.62
C VAL A 279 6.20 30.59 -19.19
N MET A 280 7.12 30.25 -18.29
CA MET A 280 7.05 30.67 -16.88
C MET A 280 7.14 32.19 -16.73
N LEU A 281 8.00 32.86 -17.49
CA LEU A 281 8.09 34.33 -17.51
C LEU A 281 6.83 34.99 -18.08
N GLN A 282 6.21 34.39 -19.10
CA GLN A 282 4.93 34.86 -19.64
C GLN A 282 3.80 34.68 -18.61
N ALA A 283 3.78 33.56 -17.90
CA ALA A 283 2.80 33.31 -16.85
C ALA A 283 2.88 34.35 -15.71
N LEU A 284 4.08 34.83 -15.35
CA LEU A 284 4.22 35.93 -14.38
C LEU A 284 3.57 37.25 -14.83
N LYS A 285 3.40 37.45 -16.13
CA LYS A 285 2.74 38.64 -16.70
C LYS A 285 1.24 38.44 -16.89
N ALA A 286 0.73 37.22 -16.77
CA ALA A 286 -0.68 36.94 -16.95
C ALA A 286 -1.49 37.55 -15.79
N PRO A 287 -2.54 38.34 -16.08
CA PRO A 287 -3.36 38.93 -15.03
C PRO A 287 -4.16 37.83 -14.30
N GLY A 288 -4.40 38.00 -13.00
CA GLY A 288 -5.26 37.10 -12.22
C GLY A 288 -4.53 35.99 -11.44
N HIS A 289 -3.21 35.85 -11.58
CA HIS A 289 -2.44 34.97 -10.70
C HIS A 289 -2.37 35.52 -9.27
N SER A 290 -2.48 34.61 -8.30
CA SER A 290 -2.25 34.95 -6.90
C SER A 290 -0.77 35.25 -6.66
N LEU A 291 -0.48 36.05 -5.63
CA LEU A 291 0.90 36.31 -5.20
C LEU A 291 1.66 35.01 -4.90
N GLU A 292 0.99 34.03 -4.28
CA GLU A 292 1.58 32.73 -3.96
C GLU A 292 1.98 31.94 -5.21
N LEU A 293 1.12 31.93 -6.24
CA LEU A 293 1.43 31.27 -7.51
C LEU A 293 2.59 31.96 -8.22
N ASN A 294 2.60 33.30 -8.26
CA ASN A 294 3.72 34.05 -8.83
C ASN A 294 5.04 33.74 -8.10
N MET A 295 5.03 33.66 -6.77
CA MET A 295 6.22 33.28 -5.99
C MET A 295 6.67 31.85 -6.28
N ALA A 296 5.74 30.91 -6.48
CA ALA A 296 6.05 29.54 -6.87
C ALA A 296 6.70 29.47 -8.27
N ILE A 297 6.19 30.25 -9.23
CA ILE A 297 6.77 30.36 -10.58
C ILE A 297 8.19 30.95 -10.51
N VAL A 298 8.39 32.04 -9.77
CA VAL A 298 9.72 32.64 -9.55
C VAL A 298 10.69 31.62 -8.95
N ARG A 299 10.25 30.88 -7.94
CA ARG A 299 11.07 29.82 -7.32
C ARG A 299 11.46 28.75 -8.34
N GLY A 300 10.53 28.29 -9.17
CA GLY A 300 10.83 27.29 -10.21
C GLY A 300 11.84 27.81 -11.25
N LEU A 301 11.71 29.08 -11.66
CA LEU A 301 12.69 29.74 -12.54
C LEU A 301 14.09 29.79 -11.91
N LEU A 302 14.21 30.09 -10.61
CA LEU A 302 15.50 30.14 -9.90
C LEU A 302 16.19 28.77 -9.80
N TYR A 303 15.43 27.67 -9.83
CA TYR A 303 15.99 26.31 -9.79
C TYR A 303 16.43 25.79 -11.16
N MET A 304 16.15 26.50 -12.26
CA MET A 304 16.67 26.15 -13.58
C MET A 304 18.19 26.39 -13.63
N ARG A 305 18.93 25.34 -14.01
CA ARG A 305 20.41 25.33 -13.95
C ARG A 305 21.08 25.66 -15.28
N ASP A 306 20.33 25.71 -16.37
CA ASP A 306 20.90 26.01 -17.68
C ASP A 306 21.37 27.48 -17.77
N GLU A 307 22.59 27.69 -18.27
CA GLU A 307 23.20 29.03 -18.32
C GLU A 307 22.46 29.96 -19.28
N ASN A 308 21.97 29.47 -20.42
CA ASN A 308 21.22 30.27 -21.37
C ASN A 308 19.86 30.66 -20.77
N VAL A 309 19.21 29.75 -20.03
CA VAL A 309 18.01 30.03 -19.25
C VAL A 309 18.25 31.13 -18.21
N GLN A 310 19.35 31.04 -17.44
CA GLN A 310 19.67 32.07 -16.45
C GLN A 310 19.94 33.43 -17.09
N ARG A 311 20.67 33.48 -18.20
CA ARG A 311 20.89 34.72 -18.97
C ARG A 311 19.57 35.29 -19.49
N LEU A 312 18.65 34.44 -19.97
CA LEU A 312 17.33 34.84 -20.42
C LEU A 312 16.51 35.46 -19.26
N ILE A 313 16.51 34.82 -18.09
CA ILE A 313 15.82 35.32 -16.89
C ILE A 313 16.39 36.69 -16.49
N LEU A 314 17.72 36.83 -16.40
CA LEU A 314 18.37 38.10 -16.04
C LEU A 314 18.01 39.23 -17.02
N ARG A 315 18.04 38.94 -18.33
CA ARG A 315 17.64 39.93 -19.35
C ARG A 315 16.17 40.34 -19.21
N SER A 316 15.29 39.40 -18.86
CA SER A 316 13.86 39.69 -18.68
C SER A 316 13.56 40.59 -17.48
N ILE A 317 14.39 40.52 -16.43
CA ILE A 317 14.29 41.36 -15.22
C ILE A 317 14.86 42.76 -15.47
N GLN A 318 15.93 42.87 -16.26
CA GLN A 318 16.58 44.15 -16.58
C GLN A 318 15.84 44.96 -17.64
N ALA A 319 14.96 44.32 -18.42
CA ALA A 319 14.17 45.02 -19.42
C ALA A 319 13.24 46.04 -18.73
N PRO A 320 13.17 47.29 -19.22
CA PRO A 320 12.24 48.27 -18.67
C PRO A 320 10.80 47.74 -18.79
N PRO A 321 9.92 48.04 -17.81
CA PRO A 321 8.52 47.68 -17.89
C PRO A 321 7.93 48.29 -19.18
N GLN A 322 7.39 47.43 -20.05
CA GLN A 322 6.68 47.82 -21.27
C GLN A 322 5.23 48.17 -20.94
#